data_AF-A0A916J1F8-F1
#
_entry.id   AF-A0A916J1F8-F1
#
_cell.length_a   1.000
_cell.length_b   1.000
_cell.length_c   1.000
_cell.angle_alpha   90.00
_cell.angle_beta   90.00
_cell.angle_gamma   90.00
#
_symmetry.space_group_name_H-M   'P 1'
#
loop_
_entity.id
_entity.type
_entity.pdbx_description
1 polymer ?
#
loop_
_entity_poly.entity_id
_entity_poly.type
_entity_poly.pdbx_seq_one_letter_code
_entity_poly.pdbx_strand_id
1 'polypeptide(L)'
;MGNSKNTARCHGPSETGNADAGNGILVQIRGDYVSDAMRLLPKPTSEGQQAEVVTEVEAFGQVRFFARVKKVCHHKHSYLYWVVYWAEAIRQP
;
A
#
# COMPACT_ATOMS: atom_id res chain seq x y z
N MET A 1 -19.01 5.88 33.99
CA MET A 1 -18.44 4.52 34.03
C MET A 1 -18.78 3.85 32.71
N GLY A 2 -17.80 3.59 31.85
CA GLY A 2 -18.04 3.10 30.49
C GLY A 2 -16.73 2.88 29.74
N ASN A 3 -15.94 1.93 30.22
CA ASN A 3 -14.62 1.63 29.68
C ASN A 3 -14.80 0.77 28.42
N SER A 4 -14.63 1.37 27.24
CA SER A 4 -14.61 0.67 25.95
C SER A 4 -13.30 -0.14 25.81
N LYS A 5 -13.27 -1.31 26.48
CA LYS A 5 -12.33 -2.40 26.20
C LYS A 5 -12.69 -3.06 24.87
N ASN A 6 -12.28 -2.50 23.72
CA ASN A 6 -12.38 -3.26 22.47
C ASN A 6 -11.33 -2.92 21.39
N THR A 7 -10.21 -2.30 21.76
CA THR A 7 -9.11 -1.97 20.82
C THR A 7 -8.00 -3.02 20.77
N ALA A 8 -8.05 -4.07 21.59
CA ALA A 8 -6.97 -5.05 21.72
C ALA A 8 -6.84 -6.06 20.55
N ARG A 9 -7.67 -5.97 19.49
CA ARG A 9 -7.67 -6.91 18.36
C ARG A 9 -7.34 -6.29 17.00
N CYS A 10 -6.83 -5.06 16.95
CA CYS A 10 -6.33 -4.47 15.70
C CYS A 10 -4.91 -4.92 15.34
N HIS A 11 -4.31 -5.85 16.08
CA HIS A 11 -3.07 -6.51 15.67
C HIS A 11 -3.39 -7.51 14.55
N GLY A 12 -3.40 -7.01 13.31
CA GLY A 12 -3.29 -7.88 12.14
C GLY A 12 -2.00 -8.71 12.24
N PRO A 13 -1.98 -9.95 11.72
CA PRO A 13 -0.80 -10.78 11.75
C PRO A 13 0.37 -10.01 11.13
N SER A 14 1.41 -9.83 11.93
CA SER A 14 2.69 -9.27 11.52
C SER A 14 3.46 -10.37 10.77
N GLU A 15 2.85 -10.93 9.73
CA GLU A 15 3.47 -11.93 8.88
C GLU A 15 4.28 -11.19 7.81
N THR A 16 5.59 -11.45 7.82
CA THR A 16 6.49 -11.26 6.68
C THR A 16 5.75 -11.68 5.42
N GLY A 17 5.49 -10.71 4.53
CA GLY A 17 4.80 -10.98 3.29
C GLY A 17 5.44 -12.17 2.58
N ASN A 18 4.64 -13.10 2.10
CA ASN A 18 5.14 -14.17 1.26
C ASN A 18 4.98 -13.72 -0.18
N ALA A 19 6.07 -13.63 -0.93
CA ALA A 19 6.01 -13.52 -2.38
C ALA A 19 5.48 -14.85 -2.93
N ASP A 20 4.56 -14.82 -3.90
CA ASP A 20 4.22 -16.04 -4.62
C ASP A 20 5.47 -16.49 -5.40
N ALA A 21 5.97 -17.68 -5.06
CA ALA A 21 7.26 -18.17 -5.54
C ALA A 21 7.35 -18.29 -7.08
N GLY A 22 6.21 -18.26 -7.79
CA GLY A 22 6.16 -18.44 -9.24
C GLY A 22 6.29 -17.14 -10.04
N ASN A 23 5.67 -16.04 -9.59
CA ASN A 23 5.45 -14.86 -10.44
C ASN A 23 6.01 -13.54 -9.88
N GLY A 24 6.57 -13.53 -8.67
CA GLY A 24 7.16 -12.32 -8.06
C GLY A 24 6.13 -11.31 -7.54
N ILE A 25 4.83 -11.67 -7.58
CA ILE A 25 3.74 -10.88 -7.03
C ILE A 25 3.69 -11.11 -5.52
N LEU A 26 3.63 -10.04 -4.75
CA LEU A 26 3.56 -10.16 -3.29
C LEU A 26 2.12 -10.48 -2.86
N VAL A 27 1.91 -11.66 -2.26
CA VAL A 27 0.58 -12.12 -1.80
C VAL A 27 0.07 -11.24 -0.65
N GLN A 28 0.99 -10.77 0.19
CA GLN A 28 0.68 -9.85 1.27
C GLN A 28 1.83 -8.86 1.42
N ILE A 29 1.51 -7.57 1.53
CA ILE A 29 2.49 -6.52 1.79
C ILE A 29 2.05 -5.82 3.06
N ARG A 30 3.01 -5.60 3.96
CA ARG A 30 2.74 -4.85 5.18
C ARG A 30 2.36 -3.40 4.84
N GLY A 31 1.39 -2.86 5.58
CA GLY A 31 0.84 -1.54 5.31
C GLY A 31 1.82 -0.38 5.48
N ASP A 32 2.90 -0.57 6.25
CA ASP A 32 3.99 0.41 6.40
C ASP A 32 4.76 0.58 5.10
N TYR A 33 5.14 -0.51 4.41
CA TYR A 33 5.80 -0.41 3.11
C TYR A 33 4.92 0.28 2.06
N VAL A 34 3.61 0.00 2.08
CA VAL A 34 2.64 0.68 1.22
C VAL A 34 2.58 2.18 1.55
N SER A 35 2.60 2.52 2.85
CA SER A 35 2.55 3.92 3.30
C SER A 35 3.81 4.68 2.91
N ASP A 36 4.98 4.07 3.01
CA ASP A 36 6.25 4.67 2.61
C ASP A 36 6.34 4.84 1.09
N ALA A 37 5.88 3.85 0.31
CA ALA A 37 5.76 3.98 -1.14
C ALA A 37 4.82 5.12 -1.54
N MET A 38 3.68 5.28 -0.87
CA MET A 38 2.73 6.36 -1.15
C MET A 38 3.30 7.77 -0.86
N ARG A 39 4.24 7.91 0.09
CA ARG A 39 4.88 9.21 0.40
C ARG A 39 5.77 9.71 -0.73
N LEU A 40 6.25 8.81 -1.58
CA LEU A 40 7.08 9.14 -2.72
C LEU A 40 6.27 9.59 -3.95
N LEU A 41 4.94 9.39 -3.91
CA LEU A 41 4.06 9.79 -5.01
C LEU A 41 3.76 11.29 -4.95
N PRO A 42 3.65 11.96 -6.12
CA PRO A 42 3.26 13.36 -6.16
C PRO A 42 1.83 13.53 -5.64
N LYS A 43 1.46 14.77 -5.31
CA LYS A 43 0.07 15.10 -4.95
C LYS A 43 -0.89 14.64 -6.07
N PRO A 44 -1.97 13.91 -5.74
CA PRO A 44 -2.92 13.43 -6.74
C PRO A 44 -3.68 14.60 -7.38
N THR A 45 -3.80 14.61 -8.71
CA THR A 45 -4.42 15.71 -9.46
C THR A 45 -5.73 15.30 -10.14
N SER A 46 -5.86 14.04 -10.56
CA SER A 46 -7.05 13.53 -11.23
C SER A 46 -7.40 12.11 -10.79
N GLU A 47 -8.70 11.81 -10.72
CA GLU A 47 -9.16 10.45 -10.47
C GLU A 47 -8.74 9.51 -11.62
N GLY A 48 -8.28 8.32 -11.28
CA GLY A 48 -7.77 7.34 -12.25
C GLY A 48 -6.33 7.57 -12.69
N GLN A 49 -5.67 8.67 -12.28
CA GLN A 49 -4.23 8.84 -12.48
C GLN A 49 -3.47 7.63 -11.92
N GLN A 50 -2.57 7.07 -12.71
CA GLN A 50 -1.73 5.95 -12.31
C GLN A 50 -0.29 6.43 -12.10
N ALA A 51 0.40 5.77 -11.19
CA ALA A 51 1.81 5.99 -10.95
C ALA A 51 2.48 4.72 -10.45
N GLU A 52 3.77 4.62 -10.73
CA GLU A 52 4.63 3.54 -10.28
C GLU A 52 5.72 4.13 -9.41
N VAL A 53 6.08 3.41 -8.35
CA VAL A 53 7.23 3.76 -7.52
C VAL A 53 8.02 2.52 -7.19
N VAL A 54 9.34 2.63 -7.29
CA VAL A 54 10.27 1.58 -6.87
C VAL A 54 10.89 2.01 -5.56
N THR A 55 10.85 1.13 -4.56
CA THR A 55 11.50 1.34 -3.27
C THR A 55 12.14 0.05 -2.78
N GLU A 56 13.16 0.19 -1.94
CA GLU A 56 13.82 -0.95 -1.31
C GLU A 56 13.04 -1.35 -0.04
N VAL A 57 12.66 -2.63 0.02
CA VAL A 57 11.95 -3.22 1.15
C VAL A 57 12.84 -4.31 1.74
N GLU A 58 13.16 -4.19 3.03
CA GLU A 58 14.14 -5.04 3.73
C GLU A 58 13.95 -6.55 3.48
N ALA A 59 12.70 -7.02 3.40
CA ALA A 59 12.38 -8.44 3.21
C ALA A 59 12.32 -8.90 1.74
N PHE A 60 12.24 -7.98 0.77
CA PHE A 60 11.97 -8.32 -0.65
C PHE A 60 12.97 -7.68 -1.65
N GLY A 61 13.90 -6.86 -1.18
CA GLY A 61 14.77 -6.06 -2.03
C GLY A 61 13.99 -4.96 -2.74
N GLN A 62 14.30 -4.70 -4.01
CA GLN A 62 13.57 -3.69 -4.78
C GLN A 62 12.15 -4.17 -5.10
N VAL A 63 11.16 -3.40 -4.67
CA VAL A 63 9.74 -3.66 -4.95
C VAL A 63 9.20 -2.50 -5.77
N ARG A 64 8.52 -2.82 -6.88
CA ARG A 64 7.74 -1.88 -7.66
C ARG A 64 6.29 -1.91 -7.19
N PHE A 65 5.80 -0.75 -6.77
CA PHE A 65 4.42 -0.53 -6.37
C PHE A 65 3.67 0.20 -7.48
N PHE A 66 2.46 -0.26 -7.77
CA PHE A 66 1.54 0.39 -8.70
C PHE A 66 0.38 0.98 -7.92
N ALA A 67 0.16 2.27 -8.12
CA ALA A 67 -0.85 3.04 -7.43
C ALA A 67 -1.79 3.71 -8.44
N ARG A 68 -3.04 3.87 -8.02
CA ARG A 68 -4.05 4.66 -8.73
C ARG A 68 -4.68 5.67 -7.81
N VAL A 69 -5.00 6.84 -8.33
CA VAL A 69 -5.78 7.83 -7.61
C VAL A 69 -7.24 7.41 -7.57
N LYS A 70 -7.82 7.37 -6.38
CA LYS A 70 -9.25 7.26 -6.16
C LYS A 70 -9.81 8.56 -5.62
N LYS A 71 -11.10 8.78 -5.87
CA LYS A 71 -11.86 9.87 -5.28
C LYS A 71 -12.78 9.31 -4.19
N VAL A 72 -12.77 9.95 -3.03
CA VAL A 72 -13.79 9.75 -2.00
C VAL A 72 -14.62 11.01 -1.88
N CYS A 73 -15.94 10.86 -1.85
CA CYS A 73 -16.88 11.96 -1.68
C CYS A 73 -17.48 11.86 -0.27
N HIS A 74 -17.42 12.95 0.47
CA HIS A 74 -18.07 13.09 1.77
C HIS A 74 -18.87 14.39 1.79
N HIS A 75 -20.20 14.27 1.75
CA HIS A 75 -21.13 15.38 1.64
C HIS A 75 -20.79 16.31 0.46
N LYS A 76 -20.43 17.57 0.74
CA LYS A 76 -20.07 18.59 -0.27
C LYS A 76 -18.58 18.57 -0.64
N HIS A 77 -17.78 17.72 -0.02
CA HIS A 77 -16.33 17.66 -0.23
C HIS A 77 -15.93 16.39 -0.96
N SER A 78 -14.92 16.50 -1.81
CA SER A 78 -14.27 15.34 -2.42
C SER A 78 -12.77 15.40 -2.20
N TYR A 79 -12.18 14.26 -1.88
CA TYR A 79 -10.75 14.10 -1.68
C TYR A 79 -10.18 13.09 -2.67
N LEU A 80 -9.04 13.42 -3.25
CA LEU A 80 -8.25 12.51 -4.08
C LEU A 80 -7.15 11.90 -3.21
N TYR A 81 -6.93 10.61 -3.35
CA TYR A 81 -5.91 9.88 -2.61
C TYR A 81 -5.36 8.72 -3.43
N TRP A 82 -4.11 8.34 -3.16
CA TRP A 82 -3.48 7.19 -3.79
C TRP A 82 -3.93 5.89 -3.13
N VAL A 83 -4.13 4.86 -3.95
CA VAL A 83 -4.35 3.49 -3.51
C VAL A 83 -3.42 2.58 -4.29
N VAL A 84 -2.53 1.89 -3.58
CA VAL A 84 -1.73 0.79 -4.14
C VAL A 84 -2.67 -0.37 -4.40
N TYR A 85 -2.60 -0.92 -5.61
CA TYR A 85 -3.41 -2.07 -6.01
C TYR A 85 -2.56 -3.27 -6.44
N TRP A 86 -1.25 -3.07 -6.61
CA TRP A 86 -0.31 -4.12 -6.99
C TRP A 86 1.08 -3.77 -6.47
N ALA A 87 1.84 -4.80 -6.09
CA ALA A 87 3.28 -4.67 -6.04
C ALA A 87 3.97 -5.98 -6.42
N GLU A 88 5.15 -5.82 -7.01
CA GLU A 88 5.99 -6.91 -7.50
C GLU A 88 7.41 -6.71 -7.00
N ALA A 89 8.06 -7.80 -6.59
CA ALA A 89 9.49 -7.81 -6.36
C ALA A 89 10.21 -7.77 -7.71
N ILE A 90 11.10 -6.80 -7.88
CA ILE A 90 11.98 -6.74 -9.04
C ILE A 90 13.05 -7.81 -8.82
N ARG A 91 12.88 -8.98 -9.44
CA ARG A 91 13.94 -10.00 -9.46
C ARG A 91 15.20 -9.35 -10.03
N GLN A 92 16.20 -9.18 -9.18
CA GLN A 92 17.55 -8.91 -9.65
C GLN A 92 18.07 -10.21 -10.31
N PRO A 93 18.71 -10.12 -11.48
CA PRO A 93 19.22 -11.27 -12.22
C PRO A 93 20.31 -12.04 -11.45
#